data_AF-A0A961L7F9-F1
#
_entry.id   AF-A0A961L7F9-F1
#
_cell.length_a   1.000
_cell.length_b   1.000
_cell.length_c   1.000
_cell.angle_alpha   90.00
_cell.angle_beta   90.00
_cell.angle_gamma   90.00
#
_symmetry.space_group_name_H-M   'P 1'
#
loop_
_entity.id
_entity.type
_entity.pdbx_description
1 polymer ?
#
loop_
_entity_poly.entity_id
_entity_poly.type
_entity_poly.pdbx_seq_one_letter_code
_entity_poly.pdbx_strand_id
1 'polypeptide(L)'
;MTGPAAYERVNVDGSAGMLILCDHATNAVPEAVNGGSLGLSDSEMARHIAYDLGARGVAMALAEMLDAPAVLSRFSRLVIDPNRGEDDPTLVMQLYDGTIVPANRGIEAQEVRRR
;
A
#
# COMPACT_ATOMS: atom_id res chain seq x y z
N MET A 1 -1.17 7.44 19.62
CA MET A 1 -1.32 7.03 18.20
C MET A 1 -1.02 8.24 17.33
N THR A 2 0.24 8.41 16.93
CA THR A 2 0.68 9.55 16.11
C THR A 2 1.48 9.00 14.94
N GLY A 3 0.81 8.27 14.06
CA GLY A 3 1.33 7.89 12.75
C GLY A 3 0.61 8.70 11.67
N PRO A 4 1.21 8.88 10.48
CA PRO A 4 0.50 9.46 9.35
C PRO A 4 -0.74 8.63 9.00
N ALA A 5 -1.74 9.26 8.40
CA ALA A 5 -2.93 8.57 7.92
C ALA A 5 -2.55 7.41 6.98
N ALA A 6 -3.41 6.38 6.91
CA ALA A 6 -3.19 5.20 6.08
C ALA A 6 -3.26 5.51 4.56
N TYR A 7 -3.89 6.62 4.21
CA TYR A 7 -4.03 7.10 2.83
C TYR A 7 -3.84 8.61 2.74
N GLU A 8 -3.49 9.07 1.54
CA GLU A 8 -3.43 10.46 1.12
C GLU A 8 -4.66 10.77 0.25
N ARG A 9 -5.20 11.98 0.37
CA ARG A 9 -6.24 12.49 -0.53
C ARG A 9 -5.66 13.65 -1.32
N VAL A 10 -5.86 13.64 -2.63
CA VAL A 10 -5.34 14.63 -3.58
C VAL A 10 -6.50 15.21 -4.37
N ASN A 11 -6.42 16.50 -4.69
CA ASN A 11 -7.44 17.24 -5.45
C ASN A 11 -8.88 17.01 -4.95
N VAL A 12 -9.09 17.12 -3.63
CA VAL A 12 -10.35 16.75 -2.96
C VAL A 12 -11.57 17.55 -3.43
N ASP A 13 -11.34 18.73 -4.00
CA ASP A 13 -12.38 19.62 -4.51
C ASP A 13 -12.57 19.48 -6.04
N GLY A 14 -11.89 18.51 -6.67
CA GLY A 14 -11.96 18.27 -8.10
C GLY A 14 -13.39 17.96 -8.58
N SER A 15 -13.77 18.54 -9.71
CA SER A 15 -15.14 18.51 -10.22
C SER A 15 -15.48 17.32 -11.10
N ALA A 16 -14.50 16.46 -11.44
CA ALA A 16 -14.72 15.32 -12.31
C ALA A 16 -15.72 14.32 -11.71
N GLY A 17 -16.55 13.72 -12.56
CA GLY A 17 -17.45 12.62 -12.20
C GLY A 17 -16.76 11.27 -11.99
N MET A 18 -15.48 11.26 -11.59
CA MET A 18 -14.69 10.06 -11.39
C MET A 18 -13.73 10.21 -10.19
N LEU A 19 -13.33 9.09 -9.61
CA LEU A 19 -12.35 8.99 -8.53
C LEU A 19 -11.17 8.15 -9.01
N ILE A 20 -9.96 8.64 -8.78
CA ILE A 20 -8.73 7.88 -9.06
C ILE A 20 -8.28 7.18 -7.78
N LEU A 21 -8.05 5.87 -7.87
CA LEU A 21 -7.52 5.07 -6.78
C LEU A 21 -6.11 4.59 -7.13
N CYS A 22 -5.20 4.65 -6.16
CA CYS A 22 -3.87 4.06 -6.26
C CYS A 22 -3.54 3.29 -4.98
N ASP A 23 -4.03 2.06 -4.91
CA ASP A 23 -3.87 1.19 -3.75
C ASP A 23 -2.41 0.84 -3.45
N HIS A 24 -1.57 0.86 -4.48
CA HIS A 24 -0.19 0.39 -4.44
C HIS A 24 0.81 1.51 -4.75
N ALA A 25 0.58 2.68 -4.16
CA ALA A 25 1.30 3.92 -4.47
C ALA A 25 2.73 4.02 -3.90
N THR A 26 3.06 3.24 -2.87
CA THR A 26 4.34 3.35 -2.16
C THR A 26 4.76 2.02 -1.55
N ASN A 27 6.05 1.84 -1.30
CA ASN A 27 6.62 0.70 -0.59
C ASN A 27 6.85 0.98 0.91
N ALA A 28 6.33 2.07 1.46
CA ALA A 28 6.54 2.44 2.86
C ALA A 28 5.94 1.42 3.85
N VAL A 29 6.59 1.23 4.99
CA VAL A 29 6.10 0.40 6.09
C VAL A 29 5.88 1.29 7.31
N PRO A 30 4.66 1.41 7.85
CA PRO A 30 4.41 2.20 9.05
C PRO A 30 5.16 1.66 10.27
N GLU A 31 5.64 2.53 11.17
CA GLU A 31 6.30 2.11 12.42
C GLU A 31 5.43 1.16 13.26
N ALA A 32 4.11 1.33 13.21
CA ALA A 32 3.13 0.48 13.87
C ALA A 32 3.06 -0.95 13.30
N VAL A 33 3.79 -1.26 12.22
CA VAL A 33 3.89 -2.58 11.60
C VAL A 33 5.33 -3.04 11.69
N ASN A 34 5.59 -3.98 12.61
CA ASN A 34 6.90 -4.59 12.83
C ASN A 34 8.06 -3.58 12.91
N GLY A 35 7.83 -2.43 13.58
CA GLY A 35 8.86 -1.38 13.75
C GLY A 35 9.26 -0.67 12.46
N GLY A 36 8.41 -0.67 11.42
CA GLY A 36 8.70 -0.01 10.15
C GLY A 36 9.53 -0.84 9.17
N SER A 37 9.68 -2.16 9.41
CA SER A 37 10.38 -3.06 8.50
C SER A 37 9.63 -4.37 8.36
N LEU A 38 9.58 -4.93 7.14
CA LEU A 38 9.05 -6.28 6.92
C LEU A 38 10.13 -7.37 6.96
N GLY A 39 11.38 -7.01 7.28
CA GLY A 39 12.53 -7.90 7.26
C GLY A 39 13.12 -8.14 5.87
N LEU A 40 12.71 -7.36 4.87
CA LEU A 40 13.24 -7.36 3.51
C LEU A 40 14.36 -6.33 3.37
N SER A 41 15.28 -6.55 2.42
CA SER A 41 16.29 -5.54 2.07
C SER A 41 15.65 -4.35 1.35
N ASP A 42 16.34 -3.21 1.33
CA ASP A 42 15.92 -2.04 0.54
C ASP A 42 15.78 -2.37 -0.95
N SER A 43 16.63 -3.24 -1.48
CA SER A 43 16.57 -3.69 -2.88
C SER A 43 15.33 -4.54 -3.16
N GLU A 44 14.87 -5.34 -2.20
CA GLU A 44 13.62 -6.09 -2.32
C GLU A 44 12.40 -5.17 -2.17
N MET A 45 12.44 -4.24 -1.22
CA MET A 45 11.38 -3.23 -1.05
C MET A 45 11.28 -2.28 -2.24
N ALA A 46 12.34 -2.08 -3.02
CA ALA A 46 12.32 -1.27 -4.24
C ALA A 46 11.75 -1.99 -5.48
N ARG A 47 11.40 -3.29 -5.38
CA ARG A 47 10.82 -4.06 -6.49
C ARG A 47 9.31 -3.88 -6.55
N HIS A 48 8.74 -4.26 -7.71
CA HIS A 48 7.30 -4.30 -7.98
C HIS A 48 6.49 -5.16 -7.00
N ILE A 49 7.15 -6.01 -6.20
CA ILE A 49 6.53 -6.84 -5.18
C ILE A 49 5.92 -6.00 -4.05
N ALA A 50 6.52 -4.83 -3.74
CA ALA A 50 6.12 -3.99 -2.63
C ALA A 50 5.08 -2.92 -3.00
N TYR A 51 4.99 -2.55 -4.28
CA TYR A 51 4.18 -1.45 -4.81
C TYR A 51 4.24 -1.41 -6.34
N ASP A 52 3.39 -0.60 -6.97
CA ASP A 52 3.46 -0.37 -8.41
C ASP A 52 4.40 0.80 -8.73
N LEU A 53 5.53 0.47 -9.39
CA LEU A 53 6.54 1.44 -9.79
C LEU A 53 5.94 2.50 -10.72
N GLY A 54 6.00 3.77 -10.29
CA GLY A 54 5.50 4.92 -11.04
C GLY A 54 3.99 5.18 -10.91
N ALA A 55 3.20 4.26 -10.33
CA ALA A 55 1.74 4.40 -10.26
C ALA A 55 1.31 5.66 -9.51
N ARG A 56 1.97 6.00 -8.40
CA ARG A 56 1.71 7.26 -7.66
C ARG A 56 1.84 8.49 -8.57
N GLY A 57 2.91 8.56 -9.35
CA GLY A 57 3.17 9.69 -10.24
C GLY A 57 2.10 9.81 -11.33
N VAL A 58 1.71 8.68 -11.92
CA VAL A 58 0.64 8.61 -12.91
C VAL A 58 -0.71 9.02 -12.29
N ALA A 59 -1.05 8.50 -11.11
CA ALA A 59 -2.30 8.83 -10.42
C ALA A 59 -2.40 10.32 -10.08
N MET A 60 -1.32 10.93 -9.59
CA MET A 60 -1.28 12.37 -9.32
C MET A 60 -1.41 13.20 -10.60
N ALA A 61 -0.71 12.84 -11.67
CA ALA A 61 -0.79 13.55 -12.94
C ALA A 61 -2.19 13.46 -13.56
N LEU A 62 -2.83 12.28 -13.49
CA LEU A 62 -4.21 12.10 -13.94
C LEU A 62 -5.21 12.91 -13.10
N ALA A 63 -5.03 12.95 -11.77
CA ALA A 63 -5.88 13.73 -10.88
C ALA A 63 -5.85 15.23 -11.23
N GLU A 64 -4.66 15.75 -11.54
CA GLU A 64 -4.48 17.13 -11.99
C GLU A 64 -5.09 17.35 -13.39
N MET A 65 -4.74 16.50 -14.36
CA MET A 65 -5.17 16.66 -15.76
C MET A 65 -6.68 16.55 -15.96
N LEU A 66 -7.34 15.73 -15.15
CA LEU A 66 -8.77 15.46 -15.25
C LEU A 66 -9.60 16.28 -14.27
N ASP A 67 -8.97 17.08 -13.41
CA ASP A 67 -9.62 17.72 -12.26
C ASP A 67 -10.42 16.71 -11.40
N ALA A 68 -9.81 15.55 -11.13
CA ALA A 68 -10.45 14.47 -10.40
C ALA A 68 -9.86 14.31 -8.99
N PRO A 69 -10.68 14.01 -7.98
CA PRO A 69 -10.15 13.58 -6.69
C PRO A 69 -9.38 12.27 -6.83
N ALA A 70 -8.37 12.08 -5.98
CA ALA A 70 -7.62 10.85 -5.90
C ALA A 70 -7.36 10.41 -4.45
N VAL A 71 -7.34 9.09 -4.24
CA VAL A 71 -6.96 8.47 -2.97
C VAL A 71 -5.82 7.49 -3.22
N LEU A 72 -4.75 7.63 -2.45
CA LEU A 72 -3.52 6.85 -2.59
C LEU A 72 -3.12 6.25 -1.25
N SER A 73 -2.80 4.96 -1.22
CA SER A 73 -2.30 4.31 0.00
C SER A 73 -0.95 4.87 0.41
N ARG A 74 -0.69 4.91 1.73
CA ARG A 74 0.57 5.39 2.31
C ARG A 74 1.44 4.26 2.88
N PHE A 75 1.13 3.03 2.51
CA PHE A 75 1.86 1.83 2.90
C PHE A 75 1.97 0.85 1.73
N SER A 76 2.97 -0.04 1.81
CA SER A 76 3.20 -1.13 0.87
C SER A 76 2.06 -2.13 0.88
N ARG A 77 1.73 -2.71 -0.28
CA ARG A 77 0.82 -3.85 -0.36
C ARG A 77 1.28 -5.07 0.44
N LEU A 78 2.56 -5.14 0.80
CA LEU A 78 3.10 -6.19 1.66
C LEU A 78 2.77 -5.96 3.15
N VAL A 79 2.33 -4.76 3.55
CA VAL A 79 1.78 -4.56 4.90
C VAL A 79 0.41 -5.22 4.98
N ILE A 80 -0.48 -4.83 4.07
CA ILE A 80 -1.79 -5.41 3.79
C ILE A 80 -2.18 -4.91 2.39
N ASP A 81 -2.81 -5.72 1.56
CA ASP A 81 -3.18 -5.34 0.18
C ASP A 81 -4.60 -4.74 0.16
N PRO A 82 -4.77 -3.42 -0.09
CA PRO A 82 -6.10 -2.80 -0.11
C PRO A 82 -6.98 -3.27 -1.28
N ASN A 83 -6.40 -3.91 -2.28
CA ASN A 83 -7.08 -4.45 -3.45
C ASN A 83 -7.37 -5.97 -3.30
N ARG A 84 -7.55 -6.42 -2.05
CA ARG A 84 -7.93 -7.80 -1.69
C ARG A 84 -9.05 -7.79 -0.67
N GLY A 85 -9.95 -8.77 -0.78
CA GLY A 85 -11.00 -8.98 0.20
C GLY A 85 -10.43 -9.54 1.51
N GLU A 86 -11.17 -9.38 2.61
CA GLU A 86 -10.74 -9.82 3.95
C GLU A 86 -10.45 -11.33 4.06
N ASP A 87 -11.15 -12.15 3.26
CA ASP A 87 -10.98 -13.60 3.21
C ASP A 87 -9.93 -14.06 2.18
N ASP A 88 -9.29 -13.13 1.46
CA ASP A 88 -8.32 -13.48 0.44
C ASP A 88 -7.00 -13.96 1.09
N PRO A 89 -6.49 -15.15 0.74
CA PRO A 89 -5.27 -15.68 1.34
C PRO A 89 -4.02 -14.86 1.02
N THR A 90 -4.11 -13.93 0.05
CA THR A 90 -3.04 -13.01 -0.35
C THR A 90 -3.16 -11.61 0.27
N LEU A 91 -4.17 -11.36 1.11
CA LEU A 91 -4.38 -10.08 1.80
C LEU A 91 -3.13 -9.60 2.56
N VAL A 92 -2.42 -10.51 3.22
CA VAL A 92 -1.09 -10.25 3.77
C VAL A 92 -0.12 -11.30 3.21
N MET A 93 0.55 -10.93 2.12
CA MET A 93 1.41 -11.85 1.38
C MET A 93 2.63 -12.30 2.21
N GLN A 94 2.85 -13.61 2.29
CA GLN A 94 3.98 -14.20 3.03
C GLN A 94 5.15 -14.60 2.12
N LEU A 95 4.89 -14.85 0.83
CA LEU A 95 5.86 -15.23 -0.19
C LEU A 95 5.47 -14.54 -1.50
N TYR A 96 6.38 -13.76 -2.07
CA TYR A 96 6.15 -13.07 -3.34
C TYR A 96 7.39 -13.23 -4.23
N ASP A 97 7.21 -13.73 -5.45
CA ASP A 97 8.27 -13.86 -6.46
C ASP A 97 9.56 -14.53 -5.94
N GLY A 98 9.40 -15.61 -5.15
CA GLY A 98 10.50 -16.36 -4.54
C GLY A 98 11.10 -15.75 -3.26
N THR A 99 10.70 -14.54 -2.87
CA THR A 99 11.12 -13.88 -1.63
C THR A 99 10.10 -14.12 -0.51
N ILE A 100 10.52 -14.76 0.58
CA ILE A 100 9.73 -14.83 1.81
C ILE A 100 9.72 -13.45 2.45
N VAL A 101 8.56 -12.97 2.91
CA VAL A 101 8.41 -11.73 3.67
C VAL A 101 8.49 -12.06 5.16
N PRO A 102 9.64 -11.84 5.86
CA PRO A 102 9.86 -12.39 7.19
C PRO A 102 8.82 -11.97 8.23
N ALA A 103 8.41 -10.70 8.22
CA ALA A 103 7.41 -10.18 9.16
C ALA A 103 5.98 -10.69 8.94
N ASN A 104 5.70 -11.26 7.77
CA ASN A 104 4.38 -11.81 7.44
C ASN A 104 4.34 -13.33 7.57
N ARG A 105 5.50 -14.00 7.66
CA ARG A 105 5.57 -15.45 7.78
C ARG A 105 4.91 -15.91 9.07
N GLY A 106 3.85 -16.72 8.93
CA GLY A 106 3.10 -17.22 10.09
C GLY A 106 2.33 -16.13 10.82
N ILE A 107 1.98 -15.04 10.14
CA ILE A 107 1.18 -13.96 10.70
C ILE A 107 -0.13 -14.48 11.29
N GLU A 108 -0.42 -14.08 12.52
CA GLU A 108 -1.63 -14.51 13.23
C GLU A 108 -2.86 -13.72 12.77
N ALA A 109 -4.03 -14.34 12.81
CA ALA A 109 -5.29 -13.70 12.40
C ALA A 109 -5.60 -12.41 13.20
N GLN A 110 -5.12 -12.30 14.44
CA GLN A 110 -5.26 -11.08 15.23
C GLN A 110 -4.47 -9.91 14.65
N GLU A 111 -3.26 -10.17 14.16
CA GLU A 111 -2.43 -9.16 13.52
C GLU A 111 -3.01 -8.77 12.15
N VAL A 112 -3.49 -9.75 11.38
CA VAL A 112 -4.18 -9.47 10.10
C VAL A 112 -5.39 -8.56 10.33
N ARG A 113 -6.23 -8.83 11.34
CA ARG A 113 -7.38 -7.98 11.69
C ARG A 113 -7.01 -6.58 12.20
N ARG A 114 -5.80 -6.39 12.72
CA ARG A 114 -5.33 -5.10 13.23
C ARG A 114 -4.85 -4.19 12.09
N ARG A 115 -4.27 -4.79 11.05
CA ARG A 115 -3.83 -4.10 9.84
C ARG A 115 -5.04 -3.72 8.98
#